data_AF-V6ASG4-F1
#
_entry.id   AF-V6ASG4-F1
#
_cell.length_a   1.000
_cell.length_b   1.000
_cell.length_c   1.000
_cell.angle_alpha   90.00
_cell.angle_beta   90.00
_cell.angle_gamma   90.00
#
_symmetry.space_group_name_H-M   'P 1'
#
loop_
_entity.id
_entity.type
_entity.pdbx_description
1 polymer ?
#
loop_
_entity_poly.entity_id
_entity_poly.type
_entity_poly.pdbx_seq_one_letter_code
_entity_poly.pdbx_strand_id
1 'polypeptide(L)'
;MVNDLNQTESYYLLLKILVDEMDDGWDEKLRSLGYDAYSVKKLIGEGKKLHTDYSVINYAKENNMILITRDTESGHACFENNLPCVLLDNNEIFKIVVEKLKQFN
;
A
#
# COMPACT_ATOMS: atom_id res chain seq x y z
N MET A 1 9.79 10.31 -41.26
CA MET A 1 8.88 10.67 -40.16
C MET A 1 8.19 9.39 -39.74
N VAL A 2 8.78 8.69 -38.76
CA VAL A 2 8.20 7.49 -38.16
C VAL A 2 7.69 7.95 -36.80
N ASN A 3 6.42 7.68 -36.48
CA ASN A 3 5.74 8.23 -35.31
C ASN A 3 6.42 7.77 -34.01
N ASP A 4 7.05 8.71 -33.31
CA ASP A 4 7.51 8.61 -31.91
C ASP A 4 6.35 8.65 -30.90
N LEU A 5 5.22 8.01 -31.20
CA LEU A 5 4.04 7.98 -30.32
C LEU A 5 3.88 6.68 -29.53
N ASN A 6 4.77 5.70 -29.71
CA ASN A 6 4.69 4.39 -29.04
C ASN A 6 5.80 4.15 -27.99
N GLN A 7 6.60 5.16 -27.61
CA GLN A 7 7.62 5.00 -26.56
C GLN A 7 7.23 5.58 -25.19
N THR A 8 6.15 6.36 -25.11
CA THR A 8 5.79 7.11 -23.89
C THR A 8 4.83 6.40 -22.93
N GLU A 9 4.17 5.31 -23.36
CA GLU A 9 3.21 4.57 -22.51
C GLU A 9 3.86 3.46 -21.64
N SER A 10 5.18 3.27 -21.72
CA SER A 10 5.85 2.08 -21.19
C SER A 10 6.55 2.23 -19.81
N TYR A 11 6.43 3.34 -19.06
CA TYR A 11 7.28 3.52 -17.85
C TYR A 11 6.63 4.10 -16.59
N TYR A 12 5.29 4.10 -16.48
CA TYR A 12 4.72 4.09 -15.13
C TYR A 12 4.76 2.65 -14.65
N LEU A 13 5.75 2.31 -13.81
CA LEU A 13 5.68 1.11 -12.98
C LEU A 13 4.28 1.11 -12.33
N LEU A 14 3.45 0.14 -12.69
CA LEU A 14 2.18 -0.08 -12.01
C LEU A 14 2.51 -0.21 -10.52
N LEU A 15 2.09 0.78 -9.73
CA LEU A 15 2.35 0.81 -8.31
C LEU A 15 1.69 -0.42 -7.69
N LYS A 16 2.51 -1.33 -7.16
CA LYS A 16 2.04 -2.52 -6.46
C LYS A 16 1.77 -2.17 -5.01
N ILE A 17 0.61 -2.56 -4.52
CA ILE A 17 0.17 -2.24 -3.17
C ILE A 17 -0.02 -3.52 -2.39
N LEU A 18 0.57 -3.58 -1.20
CA LEU A 18 0.32 -4.62 -0.22
C LEU A 18 -0.50 -4.02 0.91
N VAL A 19 -1.69 -4.55 1.13
CA VAL A 19 -2.57 -4.17 2.23
C VAL A 19 -2.32 -5.12 3.38
N ASP A 20 -2.10 -4.55 4.56
CA ASP A 20 -1.94 -5.25 5.83
C ASP A 20 -3.05 -6.30 6.08
N GLU A 21 -2.74 -7.34 6.86
CA GLU A 21 -3.67 -8.44 7.14
C GLU A 21 -4.99 -7.94 7.75
N MET A 22 -4.90 -6.94 8.62
CA MET A 22 -6.03 -6.41 9.39
C MET A 22 -6.98 -5.53 8.56
N ASP A 23 -6.58 -5.17 7.33
CA ASP A 23 -7.31 -4.29 6.41
C ASP A 23 -7.76 -5.03 5.12
N ASP A 24 -7.86 -6.35 5.19
CA ASP A 24 -8.38 -7.20 4.11
C ASP A 24 -9.69 -6.65 3.50
N GLY A 25 -9.78 -6.71 2.17
CA GLY A 25 -10.86 -6.11 1.39
C GLY A 25 -10.57 -4.70 0.89
N TRP A 26 -9.58 -3.98 1.45
CA TRP A 26 -9.11 -2.73 0.83
C TRP A 26 -8.38 -2.99 -0.48
N ASP A 27 -7.73 -4.15 -0.61
CA ASP A 27 -7.13 -4.60 -1.86
C ASP A 27 -8.16 -4.66 -3.00
N GLU A 28 -9.36 -5.15 -2.73
CA GLU A 28 -10.47 -5.18 -3.70
C GLU A 28 -10.96 -3.79 -4.07
N LYS A 29 -11.13 -2.91 -3.08
CA LYS A 29 -11.53 -1.51 -3.30
C LYS A 29 -10.49 -0.75 -4.11
N LEU A 30 -9.21 -1.01 -3.89
CA LEU A 30 -8.12 -0.43 -4.67
C LEU A 30 -8.11 -0.98 -6.10
N ARG A 31 -8.26 -2.30 -6.26
CA ARG A 31 -8.38 -2.92 -7.59
C ARG A 31 -9.57 -2.40 -8.39
N SER A 32 -10.72 -2.15 -7.74
CA SER A 32 -11.88 -1.56 -8.43
C SER A 32 -11.66 -0.12 -8.90
N LEU A 33 -10.66 0.57 -8.34
CA LEU A 33 -10.19 1.89 -8.77
C LEU A 33 -9.03 1.83 -9.77
N GLY A 34 -8.58 0.63 -10.17
CA GLY A 34 -7.52 0.42 -11.17
C GLY A 34 -6.10 0.25 -10.62
N TYR A 35 -5.93 0.11 -9.30
CA TYR A 35 -4.61 -0.17 -8.70
C TYR A 35 -4.27 -1.67 -8.72
N ASP A 36 -2.97 -2.00 -8.76
CA ASP A 36 -2.48 -3.36 -8.58
C ASP A 36 -2.25 -3.64 -7.08
N ALA A 37 -3.30 -4.11 -6.40
CA ALA A 37 -3.30 -4.27 -4.95
C ALA A 37 -3.51 -5.73 -4.51
N TYR A 38 -2.91 -6.09 -3.39
CA TYR A 38 -2.92 -7.42 -2.79
C TYR A 38 -3.18 -7.33 -1.29
N SER A 39 -3.78 -8.37 -0.70
CA SER A 39 -4.03 -8.48 0.74
C SER A 39 -3.07 -9.51 1.35
N VAL A 40 -2.39 -9.14 2.43
CA VAL A 40 -1.54 -10.08 3.20
C VAL A 40 -2.35 -11.30 3.62
N LYS A 41 -3.58 -11.12 4.10
CA LYS A 41 -4.47 -12.21 4.52
C LYS A 41 -4.74 -13.22 3.41
N LYS A 42 -4.99 -12.74 2.19
CA LYS A 42 -5.23 -13.61 1.02
C LYS A 42 -3.96 -14.32 0.57
N LEU A 43 -2.83 -13.62 0.56
CA LEU A 43 -1.52 -14.22 0.26
C LEU A 43 -1.14 -15.31 1.27
N ILE A 44 -1.45 -15.13 2.56
CA ILE A 44 -1.32 -16.19 3.57
C ILE A 44 -2.21 -17.39 3.22
N GLY A 45 -3.46 -17.14 2.81
CA GLY A 45 -4.38 -18.18 2.34
C GLY A 45 -3.88 -18.94 1.11
N GLU A 46 -3.08 -18.29 0.27
CA GLU A 46 -2.37 -18.89 -0.89
C GLU A 46 -1.07 -19.63 -0.49
N GLY A 47 -0.74 -19.68 0.81
CA GLY A 47 0.41 -20.40 1.34
C GLY A 47 1.69 -19.57 1.47
N LYS A 48 1.63 -18.23 1.31
CA LYS A 48 2.78 -17.36 1.57
C LYS A 48 3.05 -17.26 3.08
N LYS A 49 4.32 -17.30 3.47
CA LYS A 49 4.76 -17.21 4.87
C LYS A 49 4.89 -15.75 5.32
N LEU A 50 3.74 -15.08 5.51
CA LEU A 50 3.66 -13.65 5.87
C LEU A 50 3.03 -13.47 7.26
N HIS A 51 3.60 -14.11 8.28
CA HIS A 51 2.98 -14.20 9.62
C HIS A 51 3.56 -13.22 10.65
N THR A 52 4.51 -12.38 10.25
CA THR A 52 5.16 -11.38 11.10
C THR A 52 5.38 -10.09 10.32
N ASP A 53 5.44 -8.97 11.02
CA ASP A 53 5.72 -7.65 10.42
C ASP A 53 7.00 -7.69 9.58
N TYR A 54 8.05 -8.32 10.09
CA TYR A 54 9.31 -8.54 9.36
C TYR A 54 9.10 -9.25 8.02
N SER A 55 8.32 -10.35 8.00
CA SER A 55 8.07 -11.10 6.77
C SER A 55 7.22 -10.33 5.77
N VAL A 56 6.24 -9.54 6.25
CA VAL A 56 5.38 -8.68 5.42
C VAL A 56 6.20 -7.54 4.80
N ILE A 57 7.00 -6.83 5.61
CA ILE A 57 7.87 -5.74 5.18
C ILE A 57 8.89 -6.23 4.16
N ASN A 58 9.56 -7.36 4.41
CA ASN A 58 10.50 -7.94 3.45
C ASN A 58 9.81 -8.34 2.16
N TYR A 59 8.62 -8.94 2.23
CA TYR A 59 7.86 -9.30 1.04
C TYR A 59 7.51 -8.07 0.20
N ALA A 60 7.03 -6.99 0.83
CA ALA A 60 6.77 -5.73 0.14
C ALA A 60 8.04 -5.18 -0.52
N LYS A 61 9.18 -5.20 0.19
CA LYS A 61 10.47 -4.74 -0.32
C LYS A 61 10.95 -5.54 -1.52
N GLU A 62 10.98 -6.86 -1.42
CA GLU A 62 11.44 -7.77 -2.48
C GLU A 62 10.58 -7.68 -3.75
N ASN A 63 9.30 -7.33 -3.60
CA ASN A 63 8.35 -7.22 -4.70
C ASN A 63 8.09 -5.78 -5.15
N ASN A 64 8.87 -4.81 -4.67
CA ASN A 64 8.74 -3.37 -4.97
C ASN A 64 7.33 -2.83 -4.73
N MET A 65 6.73 -3.19 -3.60
CA MET A 65 5.38 -2.82 -3.22
C MET A 65 5.37 -1.69 -2.19
N ILE A 66 4.29 -0.92 -2.18
CA ILE A 66 3.95 0.01 -1.12
C ILE A 66 3.12 -0.74 -0.09
N LEU A 67 3.54 -0.72 1.18
CA LEU A 67 2.72 -1.26 2.27
C LEU A 67 1.67 -0.22 2.70
N ILE A 68 0.41 -0.62 2.81
CA ILE A 68 -0.64 0.17 3.49
C ILE A 68 -0.92 -0.53 4.81
N THR A 69 -0.73 0.18 5.92
CA THR A 69 -0.99 -0.37 7.27
C THR A 69 -1.50 0.70 8.21
N ARG A 70 -2.24 0.27 9.24
CA ARG A 70 -2.60 1.09 10.41
C ARG A 70 -1.71 0.81 11.61
N ASP A 71 -0.87 -0.21 11.54
CA ASP A 71 0.08 -0.52 12.60
C ASP A 71 1.25 0.47 12.59
N THR A 72 1.41 1.16 13.71
CA THR A 72 2.46 2.18 13.90
C THR A 72 3.85 1.54 13.97
N GLU A 73 3.97 0.33 14.51
CA GLU A 73 5.26 -0.37 14.60
C GLU A 73 5.75 -0.76 13.20
N SER A 74 4.87 -1.37 12.40
CA SER A 74 5.12 -1.64 10.97
C SER A 74 5.41 -0.37 10.18
N GLY A 75 4.69 0.73 10.43
CA GLY A 75 4.95 2.03 9.80
C GLY A 75 6.34 2.59 10.09
N HIS A 76 6.77 2.56 11.36
CA HIS A 76 8.13 2.96 11.76
C HIS A 76 9.19 2.06 11.15
N ALA A 77 8.98 0.74 11.16
CA ALA A 77 9.90 -0.20 10.55
C ALA A 77 10.04 0.03 9.04
N CYS A 78 8.97 0.40 8.33
CA CYS A 78 9.05 0.80 6.92
C CYS A 78 9.95 2.02 6.73
N PHE A 79 9.77 3.06 7.56
CA PHE A 79 10.57 4.27 7.51
C PHE A 79 12.06 4.00 7.75
N GLU A 80 12.38 3.23 8.80
CA GLU A 80 13.77 2.85 9.12
C GLU A 80 14.44 2.03 8.00
N ASN A 81 13.65 1.25 7.25
CA ASN A 81 14.13 0.37 6.18
C ASN A 81 14.07 0.98 4.77
N ASN A 82 13.70 2.26 4.65
CA ASN A 82 13.44 2.95 3.37
C ASN A 82 12.43 2.21 2.47
N LEU A 83 11.42 1.58 3.08
CA LEU A 83 10.32 0.94 2.37
C LEU A 83 9.18 1.95 2.16
N PRO A 84 8.70 2.16 0.92
CA PRO A 84 7.49 2.94 0.68
C PRO A 84 6.30 2.40 1.48
N CYS A 85 5.68 3.26 2.28
CA CYS A 85 4.58 2.89 3.15
C CYS A 85 3.57 4.04 3.27
N VAL A 86 2.29 3.68 3.31
CA VAL A 86 1.18 4.57 3.68
C VAL A 86 0.70 4.13 5.05
N LEU A 87 1.16 4.83 6.08
CA LEU A 87 0.70 4.64 7.45
C LEU A 87 -0.59 5.44 7.67
N LEU A 88 -1.64 4.75 8.12
CA LEU A 88 -2.94 5.34 8.45
C LEU A 88 -3.21 5.21 9.96
N ASP A 89 -2.28 5.72 10.76
CA ASP A 89 -2.39 5.71 12.22
C ASP A 89 -3.49 6.66 12.73
N ASN A 90 -3.69 6.67 14.05
CA ASN A 90 -4.67 7.54 14.69
C ASN A 90 -4.44 9.02 14.38
N ASN A 91 -3.19 9.46 14.21
CA ASN A 91 -2.87 10.85 13.93
C ASN A 91 -3.26 11.23 12.49
N GLU A 92 -2.94 10.38 11.52
CA GLU A 92 -3.34 10.58 10.12
C GLU A 92 -4.86 10.55 9.95
N ILE A 93 -5.54 9.62 10.62
CA ILE A 93 -7.01 9.59 10.65
C ILE A 93 -7.58 10.86 11.29
N PHE A 94 -7.00 11.32 12.40
CA PHE A 94 -7.46 12.54 13.07
C PHE A 94 -7.29 13.78 12.19
N LYS A 95 -6.22 13.89 11.40
CA LYS A 95 -6.05 14.96 10.41
C LYS A 95 -7.21 14.96 9.39
N ILE A 96 -7.62 13.80 8.90
CA ILE A 96 -8.77 13.68 7.98
C ILE A 96 -10.07 14.18 8.65
N VAL A 97 -10.26 13.88 9.94
CA VAL A 97 -11.41 14.38 10.70
C VAL A 97 -11.39 15.91 10.77
N VAL A 98 -10.27 16.50 11.15
CA VAL A 98 -10.10 17.97 11.23
C VAL A 98 -10.37 18.63 9.88
N GLU A 99 -9.85 18.07 8.79
CA GLU A 99 -10.09 18.61 7.45
C GLU A 99 -11.57 18.54 7.05
N LYS A 100 -12.28 17.46 7.38
CA LYS A 100 -13.72 17.35 7.11
C LYS A 100 -14.54 18.35 7.94
N LEU A 101 -14.15 18.61 9.19
CA LEU A 101 -14.85 19.56 10.05
C LEU A 101 -14.81 21.00 9.53
N LYS A 102 -13.76 21.38 8.78
CA LYS A 102 -13.67 22.71 8.14
C LYS A 102 -14.79 22.97 7.12
N GLN A 103 -15.48 21.94 6.64
CA GLN A 103 -16.61 22.12 5.72
C GLN A 103 -17.88 22.64 6.43
N PHE A 104 -17.88 22.64 7.77
CA PHE A 104 -19.01 23.08 8.59
C PHE A 104 -18.78 24.41 9.30
N ASN A 105 -17.61 25.03 9.13
CA ASN A 105 -17.21 26.33 9.69
C ASN A 105 -16.89 27.32 8.56
#